data_AF-A0A939BCZ0-F1
#
_entry.id   AF-A0A939BCZ0-F1
#
_cell.length_a   1.000
_cell.length_b   1.000
_cell.length_c   1.000
_cell.angle_alpha   90.00
_cell.angle_beta   90.00
_cell.angle_gamma   90.00
#
_symmetry.space_group_name_H-M   'P 1'
#
loop_
_entity.id
_entity.type
_entity.pdbx_description
1 polymer ?
#
loop_
_entity_poly.entity_id
_entity_poly.type
_entity_poly.pdbx_seq_one_letter_code
_entity_poly.pdbx_strand_id
1 'polypeptide(L)'
;MRAYSSLRQMQDSGICVDNYKTNERDGVFAARLDYKRWGKNRNILAYFTFEDGNKVMASAWQNTGYLGIPEIEEGALLTLTFERAKNGISYLRKVERNEGQ
;
A
#
# COMPACT_ATOMS: atom_id res chain seq x y z
N MET A 1 6.90 -11.11 -6.91
CA MET A 1 7.57 -9.97 -7.59
C MET A 1 8.13 -8.96 -6.57
N ARG A 2 9.40 -8.51 -6.72
CA ARG A 2 10.06 -7.55 -5.80
C ARG A 2 9.53 -6.13 -6.00
N ALA A 3 9.57 -5.30 -4.95
CA ALA A 3 9.15 -3.89 -5.05
C ALA A 3 10.03 -3.09 -6.02
N TYR A 4 9.42 -2.15 -6.75
CA TYR A 4 10.12 -1.23 -7.63
C TYR A 4 11.10 -0.33 -6.85
N SER A 5 12.24 0.00 -7.45
CA SER A 5 13.31 0.78 -6.82
C SER A 5 13.04 2.28 -6.83
N SER A 6 12.21 2.78 -7.75
CA SER A 6 11.90 4.22 -7.86
C SER A 6 10.59 4.50 -8.60
N LEU A 7 10.07 5.72 -8.46
CA LEU A 7 8.92 6.19 -9.26
C LEU A 7 9.25 6.22 -10.76
N ARG A 8 10.48 6.60 -11.13
CA ARG A 8 10.92 6.62 -12.53
C ARG A 8 10.88 5.23 -13.14
N GLN A 9 11.33 4.20 -12.42
CA GLN A 9 11.24 2.82 -12.90
C GLN A 9 9.79 2.39 -13.17
N MET A 10 8.85 2.81 -12.31
CA MET A 10 7.42 2.53 -12.54
C MET A 10 6.91 3.26 -13.79
N GLN A 11 7.28 4.53 -13.98
CA GLN A 11 6.91 5.33 -15.15
C GLN A 11 7.49 4.75 -16.44
N ASP A 12 8.76 4.33 -16.43
CA ASP A 12 9.43 3.69 -17.58
C ASP A 12 8.76 2.37 -17.96
N SER A 13 8.15 1.67 -16.99
CA SER A 13 7.31 0.47 -17.20
C SER A 13 5.85 0.79 -17.56
N GLY A 14 5.50 2.06 -17.77
CA GLY A 14 4.13 2.50 -18.11
C GLY A 14 3.15 2.53 -16.94
N ILE A 15 3.63 2.41 -15.69
CA ILE A 15 2.79 2.40 -14.49
C ILE A 15 2.62 3.84 -13.99
N CYS A 16 1.39 4.35 -14.07
CA CYS A 16 1.00 5.64 -13.51
C CYS A 16 0.33 5.48 -12.14
N VAL A 17 0.89 6.13 -11.13
CA VAL A 17 0.43 6.06 -9.73
C VAL A 17 -0.16 7.39 -9.21
N ASP A 18 -0.31 8.38 -10.08
CA ASP A 18 -0.73 9.74 -9.71
C ASP A 18 -2.17 9.79 -9.20
N ASN A 19 -3.00 8.81 -9.60
CA ASN A 19 -4.38 8.67 -9.16
C ASN A 19 -4.54 8.01 -7.79
N TYR A 20 -3.44 7.53 -7.17
CA TYR A 20 -3.48 6.93 -5.84
C TYR A 20 -3.28 8.00 -4.77
N LYS A 21 -4.23 8.09 -3.82
CA LYS A 21 -4.22 9.10 -2.76
C LYS A 21 -4.05 8.47 -1.39
N THR A 22 -3.56 9.23 -0.41
CA THR A 22 -3.54 8.76 0.98
C THR A 22 -4.96 8.55 1.49
N ASN A 23 -5.19 7.47 2.22
CA ASN A 23 -6.50 7.24 2.83
C ASN A 23 -6.70 8.23 4.00
N GLU A 24 -7.89 8.85 4.05
CA GLU A 24 -8.30 9.73 5.14
C GLU A 24 -9.27 9.03 6.11
N ARG A 25 -9.78 7.85 5.73
CA ARG A 25 -10.72 7.07 6.52
C ARG A 25 -9.99 6.09 7.43
N ASP A 26 -10.37 6.04 8.70
CA ASP A 26 -10.01 4.92 9.58
C ASP A 26 -10.95 3.73 9.37
N GLY A 27 -10.48 2.55 9.79
CA GLY A 27 -11.22 1.30 9.71
C GLY A 27 -10.47 0.21 8.95
N VAL A 28 -11.21 -0.85 8.64
CA VAL A 28 -10.71 -2.03 7.96
C VAL A 28 -11.27 -2.08 6.55
N PHE A 29 -10.40 -2.26 5.56
CA PHE A 29 -10.75 -2.22 4.14
C PHE A 29 -10.18 -3.43 3.42
N ALA A 30 -11.01 -4.11 2.63
CA ALA A 30 -10.55 -5.09 1.67
C ALA A 30 -9.98 -4.36 0.44
N ALA A 31 -8.79 -4.78 0.03
CA ALA A 31 -8.07 -4.12 -1.04
C ALA A 31 -7.15 -5.09 -1.79
N ARG A 32 -6.95 -4.83 -3.07
CA ARG A 32 -5.93 -5.51 -3.87
C ARG A 32 -4.64 -4.70 -3.85
N LEU A 33 -3.50 -5.34 -3.61
CA LEU A 33 -2.18 -4.72 -3.82
C LEU A 33 -1.91 -4.63 -5.33
N ASP A 34 -1.95 -3.43 -5.91
CA ASP A 34 -1.64 -3.26 -7.33
C ASP A 34 -0.13 -3.21 -7.55
N TYR A 35 0.56 -2.36 -6.78
CA TYR A 35 2.00 -2.12 -6.95
C TYR A 35 2.66 -1.81 -5.61
N LYS A 36 3.97 -2.04 -5.52
CA LYS A 36 4.78 -1.61 -4.37
C LYS A 36 6.15 -1.11 -4.79
N ARG A 37 6.64 -0.05 -4.15
CA ARG A 37 7.97 0.51 -4.40
C ARG A 37 8.69 0.91 -3.13
N TRP A 38 10.01 0.97 -3.20
CA TRP A 38 10.83 1.62 -2.19
C TRP A 38 10.66 3.15 -2.28
N GLY A 39 10.38 3.74 -1.12
CA GLY A 39 10.38 5.19 -0.92
C GLY A 39 11.74 5.70 -0.48
N LYS A 40 11.91 7.02 -0.47
CA LYS A 40 13.20 7.68 -0.19
C LYS A 40 13.64 7.56 1.28
N ASN A 41 12.70 7.31 2.20
CA ASN A 41 12.93 7.36 3.64
C ASN A 41 12.97 5.96 4.28
N ARG A 42 13.50 4.96 3.56
CA ARG A 42 13.51 3.54 4.00
C ARG A 42 12.11 3.08 4.40
N ASN A 43 11.13 3.44 3.59
CA ASN A 43 9.76 2.99 3.67
C ASN A 43 9.37 2.31 2.37
N ILE A 44 8.34 1.48 2.42
CA ILE A 44 7.68 0.97 1.21
C ILE A 44 6.42 1.79 0.99
N LEU A 45 6.24 2.23 -0.24
CA LEU A 45 5.00 2.83 -0.72
C LEU A 45 4.24 1.75 -1.47
N ALA A 46 3.11 1.37 -0.90
CA ALA A 46 2.21 0.39 -1.48
C ALA A 46 0.96 1.08 -2.02
N TYR A 47 0.53 0.61 -3.18
CA TYR A 47 -0.57 1.14 -3.95
C TYR A 47 -1.65 0.07 -4.03
N PHE A 48 -2.84 0.41 -3.54
CA PHE A 48 -3.95 -0.50 -3.40
C PHE A 48 -5.17 0.02 -4.14
N THR A 49 -5.98 -0.89 -4.66
CA THR A 49 -7.35 -0.59 -5.10
C THR A 49 -8.32 -1.28 -4.15
N PHE A 50 -9.18 -0.51 -3.50
CA PHE A 50 -10.27 -1.02 -2.66
C PHE A 50 -11.34 -1.71 -3.52
N GLU A 51 -12.18 -2.53 -2.90
CA GLU A 51 -13.29 -3.19 -3.59
C GLU A 51 -14.28 -2.22 -4.24
N ASP A 52 -14.43 -1.02 -3.69
CA ASP A 52 -15.25 0.07 -4.23
C ASP A 52 -14.58 0.81 -5.42
N GLY A 53 -13.38 0.38 -5.82
CA GLY A 53 -12.60 0.98 -6.91
C GLY A 53 -11.72 2.16 -6.48
N ASN A 54 -11.76 2.58 -5.21
CA ASN A 54 -10.92 3.69 -4.73
C ASN A 54 -9.44 3.29 -4.69
N LYS A 55 -8.59 4.16 -5.23
CA LYS A 55 -7.14 3.97 -5.31
C LYS A 55 -6.44 4.66 -4.15
N VAL A 56 -5.84 3.86 -3.27
CA VAL A 56 -5.18 4.32 -2.05
C VAL A 56 -3.68 4.02 -2.07
N MET A 57 -2.89 4.97 -1.61
CA MET A 57 -1.46 4.83 -1.35
C MET A 57 -1.21 4.86 0.16
N ALA A 58 -0.39 3.92 0.64
CA ALA A 58 0.05 3.90 2.02
C ALA A 58 1.54 3.63 2.16
N SER A 59 2.14 4.23 3.18
CA SER A 59 3.54 4.02 3.53
C SER A 59 3.70 3.04 4.69
N ALA A 60 4.48 1.99 4.50
CA ALA A 60 4.92 1.09 5.57
C ALA A 60 6.39 1.34 5.91
N TRP A 61 6.67 1.57 7.19
CA TRP A 61 7.98 2.02 7.65
C TRP A 61 8.84 0.85 8.17
N GLN A 62 10.16 0.99 8.14
CA GLN A 62 11.07 -0.07 8.59
C GLN A 62 10.86 -0.50 10.05
N ASN A 63 10.45 0.41 10.93
CA ASN A 63 10.24 0.13 12.35
C ASN A 63 9.03 -0.77 12.62
N THR A 64 8.15 -0.97 11.61
CA THR A 64 7.04 -1.92 11.66
C THR A 64 7.34 -3.19 10.85
N GLY A 65 8.60 -3.43 10.48
CA GLY A 65 8.98 -4.52 9.57
C GLY A 65 8.31 -4.40 8.20
N TYR A 66 8.01 -3.17 7.75
CA TYR A 66 7.26 -2.89 6.52
C TYR A 66 5.88 -3.57 6.44
N LEU A 67 5.34 -4.03 7.56
CA LEU A 67 4.06 -4.74 7.64
C LEU A 67 4.00 -5.99 6.74
N GLY A 68 5.14 -6.61 6.43
CA GLY A 68 5.22 -7.78 5.54
C GLY A 68 4.96 -7.49 4.05
N ILE A 69 4.63 -6.24 3.68
CA ILE A 69 4.35 -5.83 2.29
C ILE A 69 5.42 -6.26 1.27
N PRO A 70 6.75 -6.19 1.54
CA PRO A 70 7.74 -6.55 0.52
C PRO A 70 7.63 -8.02 0.08
N GLU A 71 7.09 -8.89 0.93
CA GLU A 71 6.92 -10.33 0.67
C GLU A 71 5.58 -10.65 -0.02
N ILE A 72 4.66 -9.68 -0.07
CA ILE A 72 3.34 -9.82 -0.69
C ILE A 72 3.44 -9.66 -2.20
N GLU A 73 2.82 -10.58 -2.93
CA GLU A 73 2.75 -10.51 -4.38
C GLU A 73 1.78 -9.44 -4.86
N GLU A 74 2.11 -8.79 -5.97
CA GLU A 74 1.19 -7.86 -6.64
C GLU A 74 0.00 -8.67 -7.17
N GLY A 75 -1.20 -8.12 -7.03
CA GLY A 75 -2.47 -8.80 -7.30
C GLY A 75 -3.09 -9.49 -6.09
N ALA A 76 -2.38 -9.63 -4.97
CA ALA A 76 -2.93 -10.25 -3.76
C ALA A 76 -4.09 -9.44 -3.16
N LEU A 77 -5.12 -10.15 -2.70
CA LEU A 77 -6.23 -9.59 -1.92
C LEU A 77 -5.84 -9.53 -0.45
N LEU A 78 -6.01 -8.37 0.15
CA LEU A 78 -5.54 -8.03 1.47
C LEU A 78 -6.64 -7.36 2.28
N THR A 79 -6.58 -7.55 3.58
CA THR A 79 -7.30 -6.74 4.55
C THR A 79 -6.34 -5.72 5.15
N LEU A 80 -6.68 -4.43 5.00
CA LEU A 80 -5.87 -3.29 5.42
C LEU A 80 -6.55 -2.60 6.60
N THR A 81 -5.82 -2.43 7.70
CA THR A 81 -6.29 -1.67 8.86
C THR A 81 -5.65 -0.29 8.87
N PHE A 82 -6.47 0.75 8.78
CA PHE A 82 -6.08 2.14 8.86
C PHE A 82 -6.52 2.74 10.20
N GLU A 83 -5.60 3.43 10.87
CA GLU A 83 -5.91 4.22 12.07
C GLU A 83 -5.66 5.70 11.80
N ARG A 84 -6.64 6.55 12.12
CA ARG A 84 -6.52 7.99 11.99
C ARG A 84 -5.59 8.56 13.06
N ALA A 85 -4.54 9.23 12.63
CA ALA A 85 -3.67 9.97 13.54
C ALA A 85 -4.23 11.37 13.83
N LYS A 86 -3.66 12.00 14.86
CA LYS A 86 -4.05 13.36 15.30
C LYS A 86 -3.86 14.45 14.24
N ASN A 87 -3.08 14.18 13.19
CA ASN A 87 -2.87 15.08 12.05
C ASN A 87 -3.92 14.92 10.93
N GLY A 88 -4.94 14.08 11.12
CA GLY A 88 -5.99 13.84 10.12
C GLY A 88 -5.65 12.80 9.05
N ILE A 89 -4.41 12.31 9.00
CA ILE A 89 -3.99 11.27 8.06
C ILE A 89 -4.26 9.90 8.67
N SER A 90 -4.83 8.98 7.89
CA SER A 90 -5.01 7.59 8.32
C SER A 90 -3.82 6.75 7.88
N TYR A 91 -3.08 6.26 8.87
CA TYR A 91 -1.88 5.45 8.64
C TYR A 91 -2.25 3.97 8.57
N LEU A 92 -1.60 3.26 7.67
CA LEU A 92 -1.70 1.80 7.60
C LEU A 92 -0.98 1.18 8.81
N ARG A 93 -1.70 0.35 9.57
CA ARG A 93 -1.22 -0.26 10.82
C ARG A 93 -1.06 -1.76 10.71
N LYS A 94 -1.90 -2.39 9.91
CA LYS A 94 -1.90 -3.84 9.72
C LYS A 94 -2.24 -4.18 8.28
N VAL A 95 -1.59 -5.21 7.77
CA VAL A 95 -1.85 -5.82 6.47
C VAL A 95 -1.97 -7.32 6.70
N GLU A 96 -3.12 -7.86 6.32
CA GLU A 96 -3.39 -9.29 6.42
C GLU A 96 -3.71 -9.82 5.03
N ARG A 97 -3.17 -11.00 4.68
CA ARG A 97 -3.56 -11.66 3.44
C ARG A 97 -4.94 -12.28 3.65
N ASN A 98 -5.84 -12.03 2.70
CA ASN A 98 -7.05 -12.81 2.63
C ASN A 98 -6.65 -14.15 2.01
N GLU A 99 -6.20 -15.08 2.84
CA GLU A 99 -6.12 -16.48 2.45
C GLU A 99 -7.55 -16.94 2.20
N GLY A 100 -7.97 -16.91 0.93
CA GLY A 100 -9.15 -17.64 0.52
C GLY A 100 -8.94 -19.10 0.91
N GLN A 101 -9.83 -19.60 1.77
CA GLN A 101 -10.02 -21.05 1.94
C GLN A 101 -10.32 -21.72 0.60
#